data_AF-A0A1W5ZV68-F1
#
_entry.id   AF-A0A1W5ZV68-F1
#
_cell.length_a   1.000
_cell.length_b   1.000
_cell.length_c   1.000
_cell.angle_alpha   90.00
_cell.angle_beta   90.00
_cell.angle_gamma   90.00
#
_symmetry.space_group_name_H-M   'P 1'
#
loop_
_entity.id
_entity.type
_entity.pdbx_description
1 polymer ?
#
loop_
_entity_poly.entity_id
_entity_poly.type
_entity_poly.pdbx_seq_one_letter_code
_entity_poly.pdbx_strand_id
1 'polypeptide(L)' 'MTHLARNMKDLIKVLIVFTICTCVFYFALRLVHEEYERQHRYDPPGGSAVKVYQPVEQQWTDRLSIFFRLGE' A
#
# COMPACT_ATOMS: atom_id res chain seq x y z
N MET A 1 -18.90 -39.91 2.12
CA MET A 1 -18.59 -39.06 0.94
C MET A 1 -19.53 -37.84 0.80
N THR A 2 -20.76 -37.87 1.30
CA THR A 2 -21.75 -36.77 1.18
C THR A 2 -21.45 -35.51 2.01
N HIS A 3 -20.89 -35.66 3.22
CA HIS A 3 -20.51 -34.52 4.07
C HIS A 3 -19.40 -33.65 3.45
N LEU A 4 -18.44 -34.28 2.77
CA LEU A 4 -17.35 -33.59 2.09
C LEU A 4 -17.88 -32.70 0.96
N ALA A 5 -18.84 -33.20 0.18
CA ALA A 5 -19.45 -32.44 -0.91
C ALA A 5 -20.26 -31.23 -0.42
N ARG A 6 -20.87 -31.31 0.78
CA ARG A 6 -21.55 -30.16 1.40
C ARG A 6 -20.55 -29.08 1.83
N ASN A 7 -19.49 -29.49 2.54
CA ASN A 7 -18.45 -28.56 2.98
C ASN A 7 -17.77 -27.85 1.80
N MET A 8 -17.55 -28.56 0.69
CA MET A 8 -17.01 -27.97 -0.53
C MET A 8 -17.94 -26.91 -1.15
N LYS A 9 -19.25 -27.13 -1.15
CA LYS A 9 -20.22 -26.14 -1.64
C LYS A 9 -20.23 -24.89 -0.77
N ASP A 10 -20.09 -25.05 0.55
CA ASP A 10 -20.06 -23.92 1.46
C ASP A 10 -18.75 -23.12 1.31
N LEU A 11 -17.62 -23.79 1.12
CA LEU A 11 -16.34 -23.13 0.79
C LEU A 11 -16.44 -22.30 -0.50
N ILE A 12 -17.05 -22.85 -1.55
CA ILE A 12 -17.25 -22.15 -2.83
C ILE A 12 -18.13 -20.90 -2.62
N LYS A 13 -19.21 -20.99 -1.83
CA LYS A 13 -20.04 -19.81 -1.51
C LYS A 13 -19.24 -18.73 -0.80
N VAL A 14 -18.44 -19.10 0.20
CA VAL A 14 -17.59 -18.16 0.94
C VAL A 14 -16.57 -17.50 0.01
N LEU A 15 -15.95 -18.26 -0.89
CA LEU A 15 -15.03 -17.73 -1.91
C LEU A 15 -15.69 -16.72 -2.85
N ILE A 16 -16.93 -16.99 -3.27
CA ILE A 16 -17.69 -16.08 -4.13
C ILE A 16 -17.97 -14.77 -3.40
N VAL A 17 -18.47 -14.84 -2.16
CA VAL A 17 -18.75 -13.65 -1.34
C VAL A 17 -17.46 -12.86 -1.05
N PHE A 18 -16.37 -13.55 -0.72
CA PHE A 18 -15.06 -12.94 -0.48
C PHE A 18 -14.53 -12.22 -1.72
N THR A 19 -14.63 -12.84 -2.90
CA THR A 19 -14.21 -12.24 -4.18
C THR A 19 -15.01 -10.98 -4.47
N ILE A 20 -16.34 -11.03 -4.33
CA ILE A 20 -17.21 -9.87 -4.55
C ILE A 20 -16.84 -8.74 -3.58
N CYS A 21 -16.66 -9.04 -2.30
CA CYS A 21 -16.23 -8.08 -1.30
C CYS A 21 -14.88 -7.44 -1.66
N THR A 22 -13.92 -8.26 -2.09
CA THR A 22 -12.59 -7.81 -2.53
C THR A 22 -12.67 -6.86 -3.72
N CYS A 23 -13.51 -7.18 -4.71
CA CYS A 23 -13.74 -6.30 -5.86
C CYS A 23 -14.35 -4.96 -5.44
N VAL A 24 -15.40 -4.97 -4.61
CA VAL A 24 -16.03 -3.73 -4.10
C VAL A 24 -15.00 -2.88 -3.35
N PHE A 25 -14.19 -3.51 -2.50
CA PHE A 25 -13.16 -2.82 -1.74
C PHE A 25 -12.08 -2.21 -2.64
N TYR A 26 -11.65 -2.94 -3.67
CA TYR A 26 -10.71 -2.43 -4.67
C TYR A 26 -11.24 -1.20 -5.39
N PHE A 27 -12.50 -1.21 -5.82
CA PHE A 27 -13.11 -0.04 -6.47
C PHE A 27 -13.25 1.14 -5.50
N ALA A 28 -13.61 0.88 -4.24
CA ALA A 28 -13.69 1.92 -3.21
C ALA A 28 -12.32 2.58 -2.98
N LEU A 29 -11.26 1.78 -2.82
CA LEU A 29 -9.89 2.28 -2.68
C LEU A 29 -9.45 3.07 -3.92
N ARG A 30 -9.79 2.60 -5.11
CA ARG A 30 -9.46 3.30 -6.36
C ARG A 30 -10.14 4.67 -6.43
N LEU A 31 -11.41 4.76 -6.03
CA LEU A 31 -12.14 6.02 -5.98
C LEU A 31 -11.51 7.00 -4.99
N VAL A 32 -11.14 6.53 -3.81
CA VAL A 32 -10.42 7.35 -2.82
C VAL A 32 -9.05 7.77 -3.33
N HIS A 33 -8.32 6.89 -4.02
CA HIS A 33 -7.01 7.20 -4.58
C HIS A 33 -7.08 8.25 -5.69
N GLU A 34 -8.09 8.19 -6.56
CA GLU A 34 -8.29 9.22 -7.60
C GLU A 34 -8.52 10.61 -6.99
N GLU A 35 -9.24 10.69 -5.88
CA GLU A 35 -9.45 11.94 -5.14
C GLU A 35 -8.13 12.44 -4.50
N TYR A 36 -7.33 11.53 -3.95
CA TYR A 36 -6.04 11.85 -3.32
C TYR A 36 -5.00 12.37 -4.32
N GLU A 37 -4.95 11.80 -5.53
CA GLU A 37 -4.06 12.26 -6.61
C GLU A 37 -4.43 13.66 -7.14
N ARG A 38 -5.70 14.07 -6.99
CA ARG A 38 -6.13 15.43 -7.34
C ARG A 38 -5.81 16.46 -6.27
N GLN A 39 -5.52 16.02 -5.04
CA GLN A 39 -5.18 16.89 -3.93
C GLN A 39 -3.67 17.17 -3.89
N HIS A 40 -3.27 18.20 -4.65
CA HIS A 40 -1.97 18.88 -4.58
C HIS A 40 -0.72 17.98 -4.61
N ARG A 41 -0.24 17.71 -5.83
CA ARG A 41 1.20 17.52 -6.05
C ARG A 41 1.90 18.79 -5.57
N TYR A 42 2.60 18.66 -4.44
CA TYR A 42 3.39 19.71 -3.78
C TYR A 42 3.89 20.75 -4.79
N ASP A 43 3.50 22.01 -4.61
CA ASP A 43 4.17 23.09 -5.30
C ASP A 43 5.67 23.00 -4.96
N PRO A 44 6.56 23.00 -5.97
CA PRO A 44 7.99 22.92 -5.70
C PRO A 44 8.36 24.07 -4.75
N PRO A 45 9.09 23.79 -3.64
CA PRO A 45 9.41 24.83 -2.68
C PRO A 45 10.16 25.96 -3.40
N GLY A 46 9.64 27.17 -3.33
CA GLY A 46 10.21 28.37 -4.00
C GLY A 46 11.52 28.88 -3.40
N GLY A 47 12.19 28.07 -2.57
CA GLY A 47 13.46 28.42 -1.93
C GLY A 47 14.60 27.62 -2.55
N SER A 48 15.75 28.27 -2.73
CA SER A 48 17.01 27.65 -3.19
C SER A 48 17.43 26.56 -2.22
N ALA A 49 16.89 25.35 -2.39
CA ALA A 49 17.25 24.18 -1.62
C ALA A 49 18.62 23.73 -2.11
N VAL A 50 19.67 24.19 -1.41
CA VAL A 50 21.02 23.69 -1.60
C VAL A 50 20.99 22.20 -1.34
N LYS A 51 21.16 21.42 -2.42
CA LYS A 51 21.27 19.97 -2.36
C LYS A 51 22.61 19.63 -1.71
N VAL A 52 22.63 19.54 -0.38
CA VAL A 52 23.80 19.06 0.39
C VAL A 52 23.87 17.54 0.22
N TYR A 53 24.21 17.09 -0.99
CA TYR A 53 24.52 15.69 -1.24
C TYR A 53 26.01 15.49 -0.96
N GLN A 54 26.32 14.91 0.19
CA GLN A 54 27.67 14.45 0.50
C GLN A 54 27.68 12.94 0.25
N PRO A 55 28.46 12.43 -0.71
CA PRO A 55 28.60 11.00 -0.96
C PRO A 55 29.47 10.41 0.15
N VAL A 56 28.87 10.20 1.32
CA VAL A 56 29.41 9.27 2.30
C VAL A 56 28.89 7.90 1.88
N GLU A 57 29.78 6.95 1.67
CA GLU A 57 29.48 5.54 1.45
C GLU A 57 28.78 4.96 2.70
N GLN A 58 27.54 5.36 2.93
CA GLN A 58 26.74 4.81 4.00
C GLN A 58 26.22 3.45 3.56
N GLN A 59 26.78 2.44 4.20
CA GLN A 59 26.38 1.05 4.11
C GLN A 59 24.86 0.98 4.28
N TRP A 60 24.18 0.28 3.36
CA TRP A 60 22.72 0.14 3.32
C TRP A 60 22.09 -0.32 4.65
N THR A 61 22.87 -0.98 5.50
CA THR A 61 22.52 -1.39 6.86
C THR A 61 22.32 -0.21 7.82
N ASP A 62 23.13 0.85 7.70
CA ASP A 62 23.01 2.05 8.54
C ASP A 62 21.78 2.86 8.17
N ARG A 63 21.39 2.85 6.90
CA ARG A 63 20.13 3.46 6.44
C ARG A 63 18.91 2.77 7.06
N LEU A 64 18.94 1.43 7.17
CA LEU A 64 17.87 0.66 7.77
C LEU A 64 17.72 0.96 9.26
N SER A 65 18.83 1.01 10.00
CA SER A 65 18.80 1.25 11.45
C SER A 65 18.25 2.64 11.79
N ILE A 66 18.59 3.65 10.98
CA ILE A 66 18.08 5.01 11.12
C ILE A 66 16.57 5.07 10.85
N PHE A 67 16.09 4.42 9.78
CA PHE A 67 14.66 4.33 9.45
C PHE A 67 13.84 3.76 10.61
N PHE A 68 14.28 2.64 11.19
CA PHE A 68 13.60 2.02 12.33
C PHE A 68 13.67 2.84 13.63
N ARG A 69 14.69 3.68 13.78
CA ARG A 69 14.89 4.48 15.01
C ARG A 69 14.20 5.84 14.97
N LEU A 70 14.08 6.43 13.78
CA LEU A 70 13.45 7.74 13.57
C LEU A 70 12.00 7.64 13.09
N GLY A 71 11.60 6.52 12.48
CA GLY A 71 10.22 6.30 12.04
C GLY A 71 9.79 7.17 10.85
N GLU A 72 10.75 7.68 10.06
CA GLU A 72 10.51 8.28 8.74
C GLU A 72 10.83 7.29 7.62
#